data_AF-A0A816NTS4-F1
#
_entry.id   AF-A0A816NTS4-F1
#
_cell.length_a   1.000
_cell.length_b   1.000
_cell.length_c   1.000
_cell.angle_alpha   90.00
_cell.angle_beta   90.00
_cell.angle_gamma   90.00
#
_symmetry.space_group_name_H-M   'P 1'
#
loop_
_entity.id
_entity.type
_entity.pdbx_description
1 polymer ?
#
loop_
_entity_poly.entity_id
_entity_poly.type
_entity_poly.pdbx_seq_one_letter_code
_entity_poly.pdbx_strand_id
1 'polypeptide(L)' 'MCQDTLFCTIDVTDLYTMVPQIEGVLSLRKMLDQLKLKQVGKLKVETIIRLSRFVMKNNYFSYNGQFYHQ' A
#
# COMPACT_ATOMS: atom_id res chain seq x y z
N MET A 1 41.24 5.36 -17.08
CA MET A 1 40.59 6.29 -16.14
C MET A 1 39.83 5.45 -15.13
N CYS A 2 40.14 5.58 -13.84
CA CYS A 2 39.38 4.92 -12.79
C CYS A 2 38.04 5.67 -12.65
N GLN A 3 36.90 5.00 -12.78
CA GLN A 3 35.60 5.63 -12.56
C GLN A 3 35.39 5.76 -11.06
N ASP A 4 35.45 6.99 -10.55
CA ASP A 4 35.11 7.28 -9.17
C ASP A 4 33.62 6.95 -8.93
N THR A 5 33.37 5.96 -8.09
CA THR A 5 32.01 5.55 -7.71
C THR A 5 31.54 6.41 -6.55
N LEU A 6 30.49 7.21 -6.77
CA LEU A 6 29.87 8.01 -5.71
C LEU A 6 28.93 7.12 -4.87
N PHE A 7 29.21 6.99 -3.58
CA PHE A 7 28.29 6.38 -2.63
C PHE A 7 27.35 7.45 -2.08
N CYS A 8 26.04 7.21 -2.14
CA CYS A 8 25.04 8.08 -1.52
C CYS A 8 24.01 7.25 -0.75
N THR A 9 23.47 7.85 0.30
CA THR A 9 22.38 7.29 1.10
C THR A 9 21.24 8.28 1.14
N ILE A 10 20.02 7.79 0.95
CA ILE A 10 18.80 8.59 0.99
C ILE A 10 17.93 8.00 2.09
N ASP A 11 17.46 8.87 2.98
CA ASP A 11 16.48 8.49 3.99
C ASP A 11 15.07 8.75 3.47
N VAL A 12 14.16 7.81 3.73
CA VAL A 12 12.76 7.91 3.29
C VAL A 12 11.92 8.19 4.53
N THR A 13 11.41 9.42 4.63
CA THR A 13 10.53 9.83 5.71
C THR A 13 9.08 9.48 5.39
N ASP A 14 8.27 9.25 6.44
CA ASP A 14 6.81 9.18 6.35
C ASP A 14 6.27 8.12 5.37
N LEU A 15 7.04 7.05 5.15
CA LEU A 15 6.75 6.03 4.13
C LEU A 15 5.31 5.53 4.19
N TYR A 16 4.79 5.25 5.39
CA TYR A 16 3.46 4.66 5.57
C TYR A 16 2.32 5.66 5.35
N THR A 17 2.47 6.90 5.77
CA THR A 17 1.44 7.94 5.60
C THR A 17 1.43 8.47 4.17
N MET A 18 2.56 8.39 3.47
CA MET A 18 2.73 8.84 2.09
C MET A 18 2.46 7.77 1.03
N VAL A 19 2.06 6.55 1.42
CA VAL A 19 1.68 5.53 0.44
C VAL A 19 0.48 6.02 -0.38
N PRO A 20 0.61 6.14 -1.72
CA PRO A 20 -0.51 6.57 -2.54
C PRO A 20 -1.61 5.51 -2.54
N GLN A 21 -2.82 5.90 -2.13
CA GLN A 21 -3.91 4.94 -1.85
C GLN A 21 -4.32 4.14 -3.10
N ILE A 22 -4.39 4.78 -4.28
CA ILE A 22 -4.82 4.13 -5.52
C ILE A 22 -3.74 3.16 -5.99
N GLU A 23 -2.50 3.63 -6.04
CA GLU A 23 -1.33 2.88 -6.50
C GLU A 23 -1.03 1.71 -5.56
N GLY A 24 -1.28 1.86 -4.25
CA GLY A 24 -1.20 0.78 -3.29
C GLY A 24 -2.18 -0.36 -3.59
N VAL A 25 -3.43 -0.02 -3.91
CA VAL A 25 -4.44 -1.03 -4.30
C VAL A 25 -4.10 -1.69 -5.63
N LEU A 26 -3.61 -0.92 -6.61
CA LEU A 26 -3.18 -1.45 -7.90
C LEU A 26 -1.95 -2.36 -7.76
N SER A 27 -1.01 -2.00 -6.89
CA SER A 27 0.17 -2.81 -6.58
C SER A 27 -0.22 -4.13 -5.93
N LEU A 28 -1.18 -4.10 -5.01
CA LEU A 28 -1.73 -5.33 -4.42
C LEU A 28 -2.36 -6.23 -5.48
N ARG A 29 -3.16 -5.67 -6.40
CA ARG A 29 -3.76 -6.44 -7.50
C ARG A 29 -2.68 -7.09 -8.38
N LYS A 30 -1.68 -6.29 -8.79
CA LYS A 30 -0.55 -6.77 -9.60
C LYS A 30 0.19 -7.91 -8.90
N MET A 31 0.43 -7.81 -7.60
CA MET A 31 1.07 -8.87 -6.82
C MET A 31 0.23 -10.16 -6.81
N LEU A 32 -1.08 -10.07 -6.55
CA LEU A 32 -1.97 -11.23 -6.55
C LEU A 32 -2.07 -11.89 -7.92
N ASP A 33 -2.10 -11.08 -8.99
CA ASP A 33 -2.09 -11.55 -10.38
C ASP A 33 -0.76 -12.25 -10.73
N GLN A 34 0.39 -11.71 -10.31
CA GLN A 34 1.72 -12.32 -10.49
C GLN A 34 1.83 -13.67 -9.78
N LEU A 35 1.22 -13.80 -8.60
CA LEU A 35 1.14 -15.06 -7.86
C LEU A 35 0.08 -16.03 -8.43
N LYS A 36 -0.64 -15.64 -9.49
CA LYS A 36 -1.72 -16.42 -10.13
C LYS A 36 -2.81 -16.84 -9.13
N LEU A 37 -3.04 -16.05 -8.08
CA LEU A 37 -4.03 -16.34 -7.07
C LEU A 37 -5.42 -15.93 -7.58
N LYS A 38 -6.38 -16.85 -7.48
CA LYS A 38 -7.80 -16.55 -7.76
C LYS A 38 -8.58 -16.23 -6.48
N GLN A 39 -8.09 -16.73 -5.34
CA GLN A 39 -8.66 -16.52 -4.02
C GLN A 39 -7.58 -16.61 -2.94
N VAL A 40 -7.82 -15.95 -1.80
CA VAL A 40 -7.02 -16.10 -0.58
C VAL A 40 -7.95 -16.63 0.51
N GLY A 41 -7.66 -17.83 1.02
CA GLY A 41 -8.58 -18.57 1.86
C GLY A 41 -9.91 -18.82 1.12
N LYS A 42 -11.00 -18.26 1.65
CA LYS A 42 -12.36 -18.34 1.07
C LYS A 42 -12.78 -17.11 0.27
N LEU A 43 -11.92 -16.08 0.17
CA LEU A 43 -12.26 -14.81 -0.47
C LEU A 43 -11.69 -14.72 -1.88
N LYS A 44 -12.53 -14.33 -2.85
CA LYS A 44 -12.07 -14.03 -4.21
C LYS A 44 -11.15 -12.81 -4.19
N VAL A 45 -10.14 -12.79 -5.07
CA VAL A 45 -9.21 -11.64 -5.19
C VAL A 45 -9.96 -10.33 -5.39
N GLU A 46 -11.00 -10.29 -6.21
CA GLU A 46 -11.81 -9.08 -6.43
C GLU A 46 -12.44 -8.56 -5.12
N THR A 47 -12.89 -9.45 -4.23
CA THR A 47 -13.39 -9.06 -2.91
C THR A 47 -12.29 -8.42 -2.07
N ILE A 48 -11.09 -9.01 -2.06
CA ILE A 48 -9.94 -8.50 -1.33
C ILE A 48 -9.54 -7.12 -1.83
N ILE A 49 -9.51 -6.91 -3.15
CA ILE A 49 -9.18 -5.61 -3.76
C ILE A 49 -10.23 -4.55 -3.38
N ARG A 50 -11.52 -4.88 -3.43
CA ARG A 50 -12.59 -3.95 -3.03
C ARG A 50 -12.52 -3.57 -1.54
N LEU A 51 -12.24 -4.55 -0.66
CA LEU A 51 -12.04 -4.30 0.76
C LEU A 51 -10.78 -3.46 1.02
N SER A 52 -9.69 -3.75 0.34
CA SER A 52 -8.44 -2.99 0.47
C SER A 52 -8.64 -1.54 0.05
N ARG A 53 -9.34 -1.30 -1.08
CA ARG A 53 -9.72 0.05 -1.50
C ARG A 53 -10.59 0.75 -0.46
N PHE A 54 -11.52 0.03 0.15
CA PHE A 54 -12.37 0.58 1.19
C PHE A 54 -11.55 1.02 2.41
N VAL A 55 -10.67 0.17 2.92
CA VAL A 55 -9.83 0.47 4.09
C VAL A 55 -8.88 1.64 3.80
N MET A 56 -8.20 1.63 2.65
CA MET A 56 -7.27 2.69 2.27
C MET A 56 -7.97 4.05 2.12
N LYS A 57 -9.18 4.07 1.53
CA LYS A 57 -9.97 5.30 1.37
C LYS A 57 -10.62 5.77 2.67
N ASN A 58 -10.95 4.86 3.57
CA ASN A 58 -11.70 5.13 4.81
C ASN A 58 -10.82 4.83 6.03
N ASN A 59 -9.59 5.33 6.02
CA ASN A 59 -8.60 5.20 7.09
C ASN A 59 -8.96 6.06 8.31
N TYR A 60 -10.16 5.86 8.86
CA TYR A 60 -10.60 6.60 10.03
C TYR A 60 -9.89 6.11 11.30
N PHE A 61 -9.49 7.04 12.15
CA PHE A 61 -8.94 6.75 13.46
C PHE A 61 -9.59 7.63 14.54
N SER A 62 -9.62 7.14 15.77
CA SER A 62 -10.23 7.87 16.89
C SER A 62 -9.16 8.35 17.86
N TYR A 63 -9.25 9.61 18.27
CA TYR A 63 -8.39 10.18 19.30
C TYR A 63 -9.16 11.18 20.15
N ASN A 64 -9.04 11.10 21.48
CA ASN A 64 -9.72 11.96 22.45
C ASN A 64 -11.25 12.09 22.23
N GLY A 65 -11.92 10.98 21.93
CA GLY A 65 -13.37 10.95 21.69
C GLY A 65 -13.82 11.55 20.34
N GLN A 66 -12.89 11.93 19.46
CA GLN A 66 -13.17 12.43 18.12
C GLN A 66 -12.69 11.44 17.06
N PHE A 67 -13.35 11.46 15.89
CA PHE A 67 -12.95 10.67 14.72
C PHE A 67 -12.26 11.57 13.70
N TYR A 68 -11.19 11.06 13.12
CA TYR A 68 -10.37 11.72 12.12
C TYR A 68 -10.27 10.84 10.88
N HIS A 69 -10.10 11.46 9.72
CA HIS A 69 -9.83 10.82 8.45
C HIS A 69 -8.43 11.24 8.02
N GLN A 70 -7.59 10.28 7.60
CA GLN A 70 -6.20 10.54 7.22
C GLN A 70 -6.05 10.74 5.71
#